data_AF-A0A3L8BX72-F1
#
_entry.id   AF-A0A3L8BX72-F1
#
_cell.length_a   1.000
_cell.length_b   1.000
_cell.length_c   1.000
_cell.angle_alpha   90.00
_cell.angle_beta   90.00
_cell.angle_gamma   90.00
#
_symmetry.space_group_name_H-M   'P 1'
#
loop_
_entity.id
_entity.type
_entity.pdbx_description
1 polymer ?
#
loop_
_entity_poly.entity_id
_entity_poly.type
_entity_poly.pdbx_seq_one_letter_code
_entity_poly.pdbx_strand_id
1 'polypeptide(L)'
;MNAPWGICGFTSSLYALHNHSPQSKHAALEAGGESPTKILAEIKTYLRMLQADGRQDILDSIEQFTQSFAGFNNWTIASYIERINAVVVNGADQRDPKFGIGMPPAAVVDYLKRVCDFPNAKVADLSSNATEMILGMGTTKLNMPLYDGLGHYLYLRNNTIHSWGQTFSDTASAMNGVGGVTGSDWKVVCKIVF
;
A
#
# COMPACT_ATOMS: atom_id res chain seq x y z
N MET A 1 -10.92 3.88 -10.44
CA MET A 1 -11.46 2.78 -9.60
C MET A 1 -10.40 1.71 -9.52
N ASN A 2 -9.81 1.49 -8.35
CA ASN A 2 -8.65 0.61 -8.19
C ASN A 2 -9.02 -0.80 -7.71
N ALA A 3 -10.32 -1.03 -7.44
CA ALA A 3 -10.89 -2.31 -7.00
C ALA A 3 -10.62 -3.51 -7.93
N PRO A 4 -10.63 -3.37 -9.28
CA PRO A 4 -10.36 -4.51 -10.15
C PRO A 4 -8.87 -4.85 -10.28
N TRP A 5 -7.96 -4.08 -9.68
CA TRP A 5 -6.54 -4.13 -10.04
C TRP A 5 -5.71 -5.05 -9.14
N GLY A 6 -6.31 -5.76 -8.17
CA GLY A 6 -5.54 -6.52 -7.17
C GLY A 6 -4.62 -5.64 -6.32
N ILE A 7 -4.85 -4.32 -6.39
CA ILE A 7 -4.03 -3.28 -5.83
C ILE A 7 -4.47 -3.09 -4.37
N CYS A 8 -3.57 -3.46 -3.48
CA CYS A 8 -3.74 -3.42 -2.03
C CYS A 8 -4.02 -1.99 -1.53
N GLY A 9 -4.51 -1.88 -0.28
CA GLY A 9 -4.78 -0.58 0.34
C GLY A 9 -3.59 0.37 0.37
N PHE A 10 -2.36 -0.14 0.36
CA PHE A 10 -1.16 0.68 0.28
C PHE A 10 -1.14 1.55 -0.98
N THR A 11 -1.24 0.95 -2.16
CA THR A 11 -1.26 1.72 -3.41
C THR A 11 -2.49 2.63 -3.50
N SER A 12 -3.65 2.21 -2.98
CA SER A 12 -4.81 3.11 -2.92
C SER A 12 -4.53 4.33 -2.04
N SER A 13 -3.83 4.16 -0.93
CA SER A 13 -3.43 5.27 -0.07
C SER A 13 -2.37 6.14 -0.73
N LEU A 14 -1.46 5.57 -1.54
CA LEU A 14 -0.51 6.33 -2.35
C LEU A 14 -1.21 7.20 -3.41
N TYR A 15 -2.18 6.65 -4.14
CA TYR A 15 -2.95 7.43 -5.10
C TYR A 15 -3.68 8.61 -4.46
N ALA A 16 -4.28 8.37 -3.29
CA ALA A 16 -4.97 9.42 -2.57
C ALA A 16 -4.00 10.46 -2.01
N LEU A 17 -2.85 10.02 -1.49
CA LEU A 17 -1.76 10.90 -1.08
C LEU A 17 -1.33 11.78 -2.25
N HIS A 18 -1.10 11.21 -3.42
CA HIS A 18 -0.70 11.95 -4.62
C HIS A 18 -1.74 12.98 -5.07
N ASN A 19 -3.00 12.58 -5.18
CA ASN A 19 -4.05 13.46 -5.70
C ASN A 19 -4.44 14.59 -4.74
N HIS A 20 -4.02 14.51 -3.48
CA HIS A 20 -4.45 15.45 -2.46
C HIS A 20 -3.29 16.14 -1.76
N SER A 21 -2.15 15.51 -1.53
CA SER A 21 -1.02 16.14 -0.84
C SER A 21 -0.19 17.00 -1.80
N PRO A 22 -0.21 18.34 -1.67
CA PRO A 22 0.56 19.23 -2.55
C PRO A 22 2.08 19.08 -2.34
N GLN A 23 2.51 18.35 -1.31
CA GLN A 23 3.92 18.13 -0.98
C GLN A 23 4.47 16.83 -1.59
N SER A 24 3.61 15.89 -2.02
CA SER A 24 4.10 14.65 -2.61
C SER A 24 4.69 14.94 -3.99
N LYS A 25 6.00 14.85 -4.14
CA LYS A 25 6.67 14.89 -5.45
C LYS A 25 6.72 13.49 -6.03
N HIS A 26 6.23 13.31 -7.27
CA HIS A 26 6.47 12.10 -8.05
C HIS A 26 7.03 12.47 -9.42
N ALA A 27 8.20 11.94 -9.77
CA ALA A 27 8.77 12.16 -11.11
C ALA A 27 8.06 11.36 -12.23
N ALA A 28 7.32 10.29 -11.90
CA ALA A 28 6.84 9.30 -12.90
C ALA A 28 5.31 9.29 -13.14
N LEU A 29 4.49 9.67 -12.15
CA LEU A 29 3.01 9.64 -12.28
C LEU A 29 2.43 10.92 -12.90
N GLU A 30 3.10 12.06 -12.73
CA GLU A 30 2.65 13.37 -13.23
C GLU A 30 2.55 13.45 -14.77
N ALA A 31 3.34 12.68 -15.52
CA ALA A 31 3.55 12.88 -16.95
C ALA A 31 2.48 12.27 -17.90
N GLY A 32 1.34 11.76 -17.42
CA GLY A 32 0.29 11.33 -18.37
C GLY A 32 -0.77 10.36 -17.84
N GLY A 33 -1.31 10.61 -16.64
CA GLY A 33 -2.39 9.82 -16.07
C GLY A 33 -1.94 8.53 -15.39
N GLU A 34 -2.65 8.15 -14.34
CA GLU A 34 -2.42 6.97 -13.52
C GLU A 34 -2.82 5.70 -14.29
N SER A 35 -1.86 4.89 -14.75
CA SER A 35 -2.13 3.55 -15.30
C SER A 35 -1.61 2.48 -14.34
N PRO A 36 -2.26 1.30 -14.25
CA PRO A 36 -1.78 0.23 -13.36
C PRO A 36 -0.35 -0.20 -13.70
N THR A 37 0.03 -0.15 -14.98
CA THR A 37 1.41 -0.41 -15.43
C THR A 37 2.43 0.58 -14.83
N LYS A 38 2.09 1.87 -14.74
CA LYS A 38 3.00 2.87 -14.15
C LYS A 38 3.25 2.59 -12.67
N ILE A 39 2.22 2.18 -11.94
CA ILE A 39 2.37 1.78 -10.54
C ILE A 39 3.20 0.52 -10.37
N LEU A 40 2.94 -0.50 -11.18
CA LEU A 40 3.75 -1.72 -11.16
C LEU A 40 5.22 -1.37 -11.46
N ALA A 41 5.48 -0.45 -12.40
CA ALA A 41 6.82 0.05 -12.69
C ALA A 41 7.44 0.83 -11.52
N GLU A 42 6.68 1.67 -10.82
CA GLU A 42 7.14 2.43 -9.64
C GLU A 42 7.50 1.50 -8.49
N ILE A 43 6.62 0.55 -8.14
CA ILE A 43 6.88 -0.45 -7.11
C ILE A 43 8.08 -1.31 -7.49
N LYS A 44 8.18 -1.77 -8.75
CA LYS A 44 9.37 -2.48 -9.24
C LYS A 44 10.63 -1.63 -9.06
N THR A 45 10.58 -0.35 -9.39
CA THR A 45 11.73 0.56 -9.25
C THR A 45 12.15 0.68 -7.79
N TYR A 46 11.19 0.89 -6.88
CA TYR A 46 11.44 0.91 -5.44
C TYR A 46 12.10 -0.39 -4.95
N LEU A 47 11.58 -1.56 -5.33
CA LEU A 47 12.16 -2.85 -4.96
C LEU A 47 13.58 -3.03 -5.52
N ARG A 48 13.85 -2.55 -6.74
CA ARG A 48 15.20 -2.55 -7.34
C ARG A 48 16.15 -1.60 -6.62
N MET A 49 15.69 -0.44 -6.15
CA MET A 49 16.49 0.47 -5.34
C MET A 49 16.88 -0.17 -4.00
N LEU A 50 15.94 -0.82 -3.32
CA LEU A 50 16.24 -1.56 -2.08
C LEU A 50 17.28 -2.67 -2.30
N GLN A 51 17.19 -3.41 -3.41
CA GLN A 51 18.18 -4.42 -3.79
C GLN A 51 19.56 -3.81 -4.04
N ALA A 52 19.63 -2.68 -4.75
CA ALA A 52 20.89 -1.99 -5.04
C ALA A 52 21.55 -1.43 -3.77
N ASP A 53 20.74 -0.96 -2.81
CA ASP A 53 21.21 -0.39 -1.54
C ASP A 53 21.52 -1.45 -0.48
N GLY A 54 21.31 -2.74 -0.77
CA GLY A 54 21.52 -3.82 0.19
C GLY A 54 20.56 -3.82 1.38
N ARG A 55 19.36 -3.23 1.22
CA ARG A 55 18.30 -3.15 2.27
C ARG A 55 17.53 -4.46 2.41
N GLN A 56 18.27 -5.54 2.66
CA GLN A 56 17.70 -6.88 2.80
C GLN A 56 16.69 -6.96 3.96
N ASP A 57 16.88 -6.15 5.01
CA ASP A 57 15.95 -6.01 6.13
C ASP A 57 14.52 -5.63 5.69
N ILE A 58 14.40 -4.67 4.77
CA ILE A 58 13.09 -4.25 4.24
C ILE A 58 12.55 -5.28 3.26
N LEU A 59 13.41 -5.81 2.37
CA LEU A 59 13.03 -6.81 1.38
C LEU A 59 12.45 -8.06 2.05
N ASP A 60 13.14 -8.60 3.06
CA ASP A 60 12.69 -9.76 3.83
C ASP A 60 11.36 -9.48 4.54
N SER A 61 11.20 -8.28 5.12
CA SER A 61 9.96 -7.88 5.78
C SER A 61 8.78 -7.78 4.80
N ILE A 62 9.00 -7.29 3.57
CA ILE A 62 7.98 -7.25 2.51
C ILE A 62 7.59 -8.68 2.08
N GLU A 63 8.57 -9.56 1.88
CA GLU A 63 8.31 -10.96 1.51
C GLU A 63 7.53 -11.69 2.61
N GLN A 64 8.00 -11.65 3.84
CA GLN A 64 7.33 -12.29 4.98
C GLN A 64 5.91 -11.76 5.17
N PHE A 65 5.73 -10.44 5.07
CA PHE A 65 4.40 -9.86 5.20
C PHE A 65 3.49 -10.30 4.06
N THR A 66 3.96 -10.26 2.81
CA THR A 66 3.17 -10.69 1.65
C THR A 66 2.81 -12.18 1.72
N GLN A 67 3.75 -13.03 2.13
CA GLN A 67 3.52 -14.47 2.29
C GLN A 67 2.53 -14.82 3.42
N SER A 68 2.31 -13.90 4.36
CA SER A 68 1.31 -14.09 5.43
C SER A 68 -0.14 -14.03 4.93
N PHE A 69 -0.37 -13.48 3.73
CA PHE A 69 -1.69 -13.44 3.09
C PHE A 69 -2.02 -14.78 2.42
N ALA A 70 -3.27 -15.23 2.58
CA ALA A 70 -3.74 -16.47 1.96
C ALA A 70 -3.54 -16.45 0.44
N GLY A 71 -2.90 -17.49 -0.11
CA GLY A 71 -2.62 -17.61 -1.55
C GLY A 71 -1.27 -17.02 -2.00
N PHE A 72 -0.50 -16.41 -1.09
CA PHE A 72 0.79 -15.79 -1.37
C PHE A 72 1.98 -16.54 -0.74
N ASN A 73 1.77 -17.77 -0.23
CA ASN A 73 2.77 -18.54 0.52
C ASN A 73 4.11 -18.75 -0.21
N ASN A 74 4.10 -18.78 -1.54
CA ASN A 74 5.29 -18.94 -2.39
C ASN A 74 5.70 -17.64 -3.10
N TRP A 75 5.14 -16.50 -2.68
CA TRP A 75 5.44 -15.20 -3.26
C TRP A 75 6.85 -14.76 -2.89
N THR A 76 7.58 -14.20 -3.85
CA THR A 76 8.91 -13.62 -3.64
C THR A 76 9.01 -12.32 -4.43
N ILE A 77 9.88 -11.41 -4.01
CA ILE A 77 10.16 -10.16 -4.73
C ILE A 77 10.70 -10.48 -6.13
N ALA A 78 11.55 -11.50 -6.27
CA ALA A 78 12.05 -11.93 -7.57
C ALA A 78 10.92 -12.35 -8.52
N SER A 79 10.02 -13.24 -8.08
CA SER A 79 8.89 -13.70 -8.90
C SER A 79 7.90 -12.58 -9.20
N TYR A 80 7.72 -11.62 -8.28
CA TYR A 80 6.90 -10.44 -8.49
C TYR A 80 7.46 -9.53 -9.60
N ILE A 81 8.76 -9.23 -9.55
CA ILE A 81 9.42 -8.40 -10.57
C ILE A 81 9.38 -9.08 -11.95
N GLU A 82 9.58 -10.39 -12.01
CA GLU A 82 9.46 -11.16 -13.26
C GLU A 82 8.06 -11.06 -13.88
N ARG A 83 7.01 -11.16 -13.06
CA ARG A 83 5.63 -10.96 -13.53
C ARG A 83 5.41 -9.57 -14.10
N ILE A 84 5.92 -8.53 -13.43
CA ILE A 84 5.81 -7.15 -13.93
C ILE A 84 6.50 -6.99 -15.28
N ASN A 85 7.70 -7.58 -15.44
CA ASN A 85 8.39 -7.58 -16.73
C ASN A 85 7.55 -8.25 -17.84
N ALA A 86 6.89 -9.36 -17.52
CA ALA A 86 6.02 -10.06 -18.47
C ALA A 86 4.80 -9.23 -18.88
N VAL A 87 4.23 -8.40 -17.99
CA VAL A 87 3.13 -7.47 -18.34
C VAL A 87 3.57 -6.46 -19.39
N VAL A 88 4.74 -5.85 -19.19
CA VAL A 88 5.28 -4.82 -20.09
C VAL A 88 5.57 -5.40 -21.48
N VAL A 89 6.04 -6.65 -21.55
CA VAL A 89 6.41 -7.30 -22.82
C VAL A 89 5.21 -7.93 -23.54
N ASN A 90 4.31 -8.59 -22.80
CA ASN A 90 3.27 -9.44 -23.39
C ASN A 90 1.84 -8.89 -23.25
N GLY A 91 1.65 -7.72 -22.63
CA GLY A 91 0.32 -7.14 -22.42
C GLY A 91 -0.57 -7.94 -21.48
N ALA A 92 0.02 -8.68 -20.52
CA ALA A 92 -0.72 -9.52 -19.58
C ALA A 92 -1.75 -8.72 -18.77
N ASP A 93 -2.84 -9.39 -18.35
CA ASP A 93 -3.92 -8.75 -17.59
C ASP A 93 -3.40 -8.23 -16.25
N GLN A 94 -3.42 -6.91 -16.11
CA GLN A 94 -2.92 -6.16 -14.96
C GLN A 94 -3.82 -6.31 -13.73
N ARG A 95 -4.93 -7.05 -13.88
CA ARG A 95 -5.91 -7.38 -12.84
C ARG A 95 -5.64 -8.72 -12.16
N ASP A 96 -4.55 -9.42 -12.53
CA ASP A 96 -4.15 -10.65 -11.84
C ASP A 96 -3.90 -10.35 -10.35
N PRO A 97 -4.61 -11.00 -9.41
CA PRO A 97 -4.38 -10.84 -7.98
C PRO A 97 -2.93 -11.10 -7.55
N LYS A 98 -2.14 -11.83 -8.35
CA LYS A 98 -0.70 -12.06 -8.12
C LYS A 98 0.15 -10.80 -8.25
N PHE A 99 -0.41 -9.68 -8.71
CA PHE A 99 0.20 -8.36 -8.62
C PHE A 99 -0.01 -7.67 -7.27
N GLY A 100 -0.68 -8.34 -6.32
CA GLY A 100 -0.72 -7.94 -4.92
C GLY A 100 0.64 -7.99 -4.25
N ILE A 101 0.90 -6.99 -3.42
CA ILE A 101 2.09 -6.88 -2.56
C ILE A 101 1.66 -6.35 -1.19
N GLY A 102 2.10 -7.02 -0.12
CA GLY A 102 1.92 -6.56 1.25
C GLY A 102 3.06 -5.63 1.65
N MET A 103 2.75 -4.38 1.98
CA MET A 103 3.75 -3.42 2.45
C MET A 103 3.67 -3.29 3.97
N PRO A 104 4.66 -3.78 4.75
CA PRO A 104 4.67 -3.59 6.19
C PRO A 104 4.89 -2.11 6.55
N PRO A 105 4.52 -1.66 7.76
CA PRO A 105 4.58 -0.23 8.11
C PRO A 105 5.96 0.41 7.91
N ALA A 106 7.04 -0.32 8.20
CA ALA A 106 8.41 0.16 7.99
C ALA A 106 8.74 0.37 6.49
N ALA A 107 8.24 -0.51 5.61
CA ALA A 107 8.42 -0.35 4.17
C ALA A 107 7.58 0.82 3.62
N VAL A 108 6.38 1.06 4.16
CA VAL A 108 5.60 2.25 3.82
C VAL A 108 6.34 3.52 4.21
N VAL A 109 6.96 3.55 5.40
CA VAL A 109 7.78 4.69 5.84
C VAL A 109 9.00 4.91 4.94
N ASP A 110 9.75 3.86 4.60
CA ASP A 110 10.91 3.99 3.70
C ASP A 110 10.48 4.50 2.31
N TYR A 111 9.37 3.97 1.79
CA TYR A 111 8.77 4.42 0.53
C TYR A 111 8.45 5.92 0.56
N LEU A 112 7.76 6.39 1.59
CA LEU A 112 7.41 7.81 1.73
C LEU A 112 8.65 8.71 1.76
N LYS A 113 9.71 8.29 2.45
CA LYS A 113 10.98 9.03 2.52
C LYS A 113 11.70 9.06 1.18
N ARG A 114 11.83 7.89 0.55
CA ARG A 114 12.71 7.66 -0.59
C ARG A 114 12.09 8.04 -1.91
N VAL A 115 10.79 7.79 -2.07
CA VAL A 115 10.06 7.94 -3.33
C VAL A 115 9.21 9.21 -3.31
N CYS A 116 8.55 9.50 -2.19
CA CYS A 116 7.59 10.61 -2.09
C CYS A 116 8.14 11.90 -1.48
N ASP A 117 9.43 11.96 -1.13
CA ASP A 117 10.10 13.14 -0.55
C ASP A 117 9.52 13.59 0.81
N PHE A 118 9.05 12.65 1.64
CA PHE A 118 8.61 12.89 3.02
C PHE A 118 9.68 12.45 4.04
N PRO A 119 10.76 13.22 4.27
CA PRO A 119 11.90 12.80 5.09
C PRO A 119 11.54 12.50 6.55
N ASN A 120 10.47 13.14 7.05
CA ASN A 120 10.00 13.00 8.43
C ASN A 120 9.00 11.86 8.63
N ALA A 121 8.70 11.08 7.57
CA ALA A 121 7.76 9.98 7.66
C ALA A 121 8.12 9.00 8.78
N LYS A 122 7.15 8.60 9.58
CA LYS A 122 7.36 7.65 10.67
C LYS A 122 6.06 6.98 11.10
N VAL A 123 6.18 5.79 11.67
CA VAL A 123 5.10 5.20 12.46
C VAL A 123 4.91 6.07 13.70
N ALA A 124 3.68 6.52 13.92
CA ALA A 124 3.28 7.33 15.06
C ALA A 124 2.51 6.50 16.09
N ASP A 125 2.39 7.05 17.30
CA ASP A 125 1.52 6.50 18.33
C ASP A 125 0.04 6.49 17.86
N LEU A 126 -0.73 5.49 18.28
CA LEU A 126 -2.15 5.38 17.92
C LEU A 126 -3.00 6.55 18.42
N SER A 127 -2.55 7.28 19.44
CA SER A 127 -3.18 8.52 19.92
C SER A 127 -2.94 9.74 19.02
N SER A 128 -2.07 9.64 18.00
CA SER A 128 -1.80 10.74 17.07
C SER A 128 -3.07 11.29 16.43
N ASN A 129 -3.20 12.62 16.46
CA ASN A 129 -4.33 13.39 15.92
C ASN A 129 -3.93 14.23 14.70
N ALA A 130 -2.84 13.87 14.01
CA ALA A 130 -2.43 14.55 12.79
C ALA A 130 -3.59 14.60 11.77
N THR A 131 -3.73 15.72 11.08
CA THR A 131 -4.84 15.90 10.13
C THR A 131 -4.56 15.29 8.78
N GLU A 132 -3.32 14.87 8.51
CA GLU A 132 -2.88 14.17 7.31
C GLU A 132 -2.01 12.97 7.73
N MET A 133 -2.43 11.75 7.37
CA MET A 133 -1.70 10.52 7.72
C MET A 133 -2.17 9.32 6.88
N ILE A 134 -1.40 8.23 6.92
CA ILE A 134 -1.84 6.91 6.47
C ILE A 134 -2.26 6.08 7.68
N LEU A 135 -3.44 5.47 7.62
CA LEU A 135 -4.00 4.57 8.64
C LEU A 135 -3.85 3.13 8.18
N GLY A 136 -3.20 2.27 8.97
CA GLY A 136 -3.23 0.83 8.76
C GLY A 136 -4.43 0.22 9.48
N MET A 137 -5.25 -0.51 8.74
CA MET A 137 -6.46 -1.15 9.22
C MET A 137 -6.23 -2.66 9.36
N GLY A 138 -6.50 -3.17 10.56
CA GLY A 138 -6.38 -4.59 10.86
C GLY A 138 -7.68 -5.23 11.32
N THR A 139 -7.80 -6.53 11.11
CA THR A 139 -8.92 -7.35 11.58
C THR A 139 -8.46 -8.76 11.94
N THR A 140 -9.10 -9.36 12.94
CA THR A 140 -8.88 -10.78 13.31
C THR A 140 -9.81 -11.74 12.57
N LYS A 141 -10.74 -11.22 11.76
CA LYS A 141 -11.68 -12.01 10.96
C LYS A 141 -11.04 -12.60 9.71
N LEU A 142 -9.87 -12.09 9.32
CA LEU A 142 -9.08 -12.57 8.18
C LEU A 142 -7.84 -13.29 8.69
N ASN A 143 -7.34 -14.25 7.92
CA ASN A 143 -6.12 -14.98 8.23
C ASN A 143 -4.89 -14.13 7.86
N MET A 144 -4.66 -13.05 8.62
CA MET A 144 -3.57 -12.09 8.44
C MET A 144 -2.84 -11.92 9.78
N PRO A 145 -1.93 -12.83 10.17
CA PRO A 145 -1.46 -12.89 11.56
C PRO A 145 -0.47 -11.78 11.96
N LEU A 146 0.13 -11.08 11.00
CA LEU A 146 1.17 -10.08 11.26
C LEU A 146 0.57 -8.69 11.47
N TYR A 147 1.28 -7.86 12.25
CA TYR A 147 0.91 -6.47 12.55
C TYR A 147 -0.54 -6.30 13.02
N ASP A 148 -0.96 -7.13 13.98
CA ASP A 148 -2.28 -7.10 14.60
C ASP A 148 -3.46 -7.26 13.61
N GLY A 149 -3.28 -8.03 12.54
CA GLY A 149 -4.34 -8.24 11.55
C GLY A 149 -4.30 -7.30 10.37
N LEU A 150 -3.23 -6.50 10.21
CA LEU A 150 -3.12 -5.48 9.17
C LEU A 150 -3.43 -6.07 7.78
N GLY A 151 -4.48 -5.56 7.15
CA GLY A 151 -4.94 -6.02 5.84
C GLY A 151 -5.13 -4.90 4.82
N HIS A 152 -5.21 -3.64 5.25
CA HIS A 152 -5.49 -2.52 4.36
C HIS A 152 -4.89 -1.21 4.86
N TYR A 153 -4.64 -0.26 3.96
CA TYR A 153 -4.25 1.10 4.30
C TYR A 153 -5.26 2.10 3.75
N LEU A 154 -5.51 3.15 4.53
CA LEU A 154 -6.36 4.28 4.20
C LEU A 154 -5.53 5.55 4.26
N TYR A 155 -5.86 6.54 3.43
CA TYR A 155 -5.28 7.86 3.54
C TYR A 155 -6.28 8.80 4.23
N LEU A 156 -5.87 9.47 5.30
CA LEU A 156 -6.67 10.47 6.01
C LEU A 156 -6.13 11.85 5.67
N ARG A 157 -7.01 12.76 5.28
CA ARG A 157 -6.69 14.18 5.14
C ARG A 157 -7.86 15.06 5.54
N ASN A 158 -7.63 16.00 6.46
CA ASN A 158 -8.63 16.96 6.95
C ASN A 158 -9.96 16.29 7.31
N ASN A 159 -9.90 15.20 8.10
CA ASN A 159 -11.05 14.37 8.51
C ASN A 159 -11.78 13.65 7.36
N THR A 160 -11.22 13.61 6.16
CA THR A 160 -11.73 12.82 5.04
C THR A 160 -10.85 11.61 4.82
N ILE A 161 -11.47 10.42 4.77
CA ILE A 161 -10.77 9.18 4.47
C ILE A 161 -10.87 8.91 2.98
N HIS A 162 -9.74 8.62 2.34
CA HIS A 162 -9.63 8.29 0.94
C HIS A 162 -9.19 6.83 0.78
N SER A 163 -9.96 6.06 0.03
CA SER A 163 -9.69 4.65 -0.22
C SER A 163 -10.42 4.19 -1.48
N TRP A 164 -9.79 3.32 -2.27
CA TRP A 164 -10.31 2.76 -3.53
C TRP A 164 -10.80 3.80 -4.56
N GLY A 165 -10.32 5.04 -4.48
CA GLY A 165 -10.79 6.16 -5.31
C GLY A 165 -12.12 6.77 -4.86
N GLN A 166 -12.54 6.50 -3.63
CA GLN A 166 -13.72 7.03 -2.97
C GLN A 166 -13.33 7.77 -1.69
N THR A 167 -14.27 8.57 -1.18
CA THR A 167 -14.14 9.31 0.09
C THR A 167 -15.15 8.82 1.12
N PHE A 168 -14.74 8.78 2.38
CA PHE A 168 -15.54 8.29 3.50
C PHE A 168 -15.41 9.22 4.71
N SER A 169 -16.46 9.25 5.53
CA SER A 169 -16.50 10.01 6.80
C SER A 169 -15.77 9.32 7.94
N ASP A 170 -15.64 7.99 7.88
CA ASP A 170 -15.11 7.17 8.97
C ASP A 170 -14.52 5.86 8.43
N THR A 171 -13.70 5.22 9.27
CA THR A 171 -12.97 4.00 8.89
C THR A 171 -13.90 2.80 8.75
N ALA A 172 -15.02 2.74 9.47
CA ALA A 172 -15.94 1.61 9.38
C ALA A 172 -16.61 1.59 7.99
N SER A 173 -17.09 2.75 7.54
CA SER A 173 -17.64 2.94 6.19
C SER A 173 -16.62 2.61 5.11
N ALA A 174 -15.37 3.07 5.26
CA ALA A 174 -14.29 2.79 4.31
C ALA A 174 -13.89 1.30 4.22
N MET A 175 -14.15 0.53 5.29
CA MET A 175 -13.77 -0.88 5.38
C MET A 175 -14.95 -1.85 5.20
N ASN A 176 -16.17 -1.35 5.03
CA ASN A 176 -17.35 -2.19 4.98
C ASN A 176 -17.36 -3.09 3.72
N GLY A 177 -17.44 -4.40 3.93
CA GLY A 177 -17.43 -5.41 2.86
C GLY A 177 -16.04 -5.76 2.34
N VAL A 178 -14.97 -5.12 2.83
CA VAL A 178 -13.59 -5.46 2.45
C VAL A 178 -13.28 -6.86 2.96
N GLY A 179 -12.92 -7.77 2.05
CA GLY A 179 -12.71 -9.19 2.39
C GLY A 179 -13.97 -9.91 2.89
N GLY A 180 -15.17 -9.37 2.62
CA GLY A 180 -16.42 -9.90 3.15
C GLY A 180 -16.64 -9.62 4.64
N VAL A 181 -15.87 -8.70 5.23
CA VAL A 181 -15.91 -8.35 6.65
C VAL A 181 -16.66 -7.04 6.88
N THR A 182 -17.44 -6.97 7.97
CA THR A 182 -18.18 -5.77 8.36
C THR A 182 -17.21 -4.66 8.79
N GLY A 183 -17.52 -3.41 8.46
CA GLY A 183 -16.67 -2.26 8.80
C GLY A 183 -16.29 -2.15 10.28
N SER A 184 -17.20 -2.54 11.19
CA SER A 184 -16.99 -2.52 12.64
C SER A 184 -16.00 -3.56 13.17
N ASP A 185 -15.68 -4.59 12.38
CA ASP A 185 -14.68 -5.61 12.73
C ASP A 185 -13.24 -5.19 12.39
N TRP A 186 -13.07 -3.98 11.82
CA TRP A 186 -11.78 -3.39 11.52
C TRP A 186 -11.40 -2.36 12.56
N LYS A 187 -10.11 -2.31 12.91
CA LYS A 187 -9.53 -1.32 13.83
C LYS A 187 -8.26 -0.73 13.25
N VAL A 188 -7.94 0.50 13.65
CA VAL A 188 -6.63 1.09 13.33
C VAL A 188 -5.57 0.36 14.15
N VAL A 189 -4.57 -0.22 13.46
CA VAL A 189 -3.46 -0.96 14.07
C VAL A 189 -2.11 -0.25 13.89
N CYS A 190 -2.02 0.68 12.94
CA CYS A 190 -0.88 1.59 12.85
C CYS A 190 -1.29 2.94 12.26
N LYS A 191 -0.51 3.98 12.58
CA LYS A 191 -0.62 5.32 12.00
C LYS A 191 0.75 5.72 11.45
N ILE A 192 0.78 6.28 10.25
CA ILE A 192 2.00 6.77 9.62
C ILE A 192 1.79 8.26 9.30
N VAL A 193 2.59 9.11 9.94
CA VAL A 193 2.59 10.57 9.74
C VAL A 193 3.81 10.97 8.94
N PHE A 194 3.75 12.09 8.22
CA PHE A 194 4.81 12.60 7.36
C PHE A 194 4.77 14.13 7.29
#